data_AF-T1CBT1-F1
#
_entry.id   AF-T1CBT1-F1
#
_cell.length_a   1.000
_cell.length_b   1.000
_cell.length_c   1.000
_cell.angle_alpha   90.00
_cell.angle_beta   90.00
_cell.angle_gamma   90.00
#
_symmetry.space_group_name_H-M   'P 1'
#
loop_
_entity.id
_entity.type
_entity.pdbx_description
1 polymer ?
#
loop_
_entity_poly.entity_id
_entity_poly.type
_entity_poly.pdbx_seq_one_letter_code
_entity_poly.pdbx_strand_id
1 'polypeptide(L)'
;GIGLSCSTQRKTNSIKLFLRTPDTGLKIKVEINTREIDAHPHHCSLPLAVKSSWYTGSASIQTFRLEELMATKLRALFQRRKGRDVFALWVAITQCEVDWEQSA
;
A
#
# COMPACT_ATOMS: atom_id res chain seq x y z
N GLY A 1 16.01 -26.48 0.46
CA GLY A 1 15.38 -25.32 -0.18
C GLY A 1 14.44 -24.68 0.80
N ILE A 2 14.48 -23.36 0.97
CA ILE A 2 13.60 -22.64 1.90
C ILE A 2 12.16 -22.86 1.41
N GLY A 3 11.36 -23.61 2.16
CA GLY A 3 10.05 -24.11 1.74
C GLY A 3 8.96 -23.03 1.68
N LEU A 4 9.20 -21.92 0.98
CA LEU A 4 8.20 -20.86 0.82
C LEU A 4 6.97 -21.43 0.12
N SER A 5 5.82 -21.37 0.79
CA SER A 5 4.54 -21.68 0.14
C SER A 5 3.92 -20.39 -0.40
N CYS A 6 3.46 -20.45 -1.64
CA CYS A 6 2.78 -19.36 -2.32
C CYS A 6 1.38 -19.82 -2.73
N SER A 7 0.37 -18.99 -2.46
CA SER A 7 -0.97 -19.21 -3.01
C SER A 7 -1.56 -17.94 -3.60
N THR A 8 -2.38 -18.09 -4.63
CA THR A 8 -3.00 -16.99 -5.36
C THR A 8 -4.52 -17.05 -5.22
N GLN A 9 -5.15 -15.91 -4.99
CA GLN A 9 -6.59 -15.73 -4.99
C GLN A 9 -6.98 -14.61 -5.95
N ARG A 10 -7.76 -14.93 -6.96
CA ARG A 10 -8.30 -13.94 -7.91
C ARG A 10 -9.72 -13.56 -7.53
N LYS A 11 -10.02 -12.27 -7.58
CA LYS A 11 -11.36 -11.68 -7.51
C LYS A 11 -11.57 -10.77 -8.71
N THR A 12 -12.81 -10.33 -8.94
CA THR A 12 -13.22 -9.50 -10.08
C THR A 12 -12.32 -8.27 -10.30
N ASN A 13 -11.93 -7.59 -9.21
CA ASN A 13 -11.15 -6.34 -9.27
C ASN A 13 -9.75 -6.44 -8.64
N SER A 14 -9.34 -7.62 -8.15
CA SER A 14 -8.07 -7.75 -7.42
C SER A 14 -7.47 -9.14 -7.54
N ILE A 15 -6.15 -9.22 -7.63
CA ILE A 15 -5.36 -10.44 -7.45
C ILE A 15 -4.65 -10.37 -6.10
N LYS A 16 -4.68 -11.46 -5.33
CA LYS A 16 -4.03 -11.57 -4.01
C LYS A 16 -3.02 -12.71 -4.05
N LEU A 17 -1.77 -12.40 -3.73
CA LEU A 17 -0.72 -13.39 -3.51
C LEU A 17 -0.48 -13.51 -2.01
N PHE A 18 -0.39 -14.73 -1.52
CA PHE A 18 -0.10 -15.04 -0.14
C PHE A 18 1.19 -15.85 -0.07
N LEU A 19 2.22 -15.26 0.53
CA LEU A 19 3.49 -15.92 0.79
C LEU A 19 3.53 -16.30 2.27
N ARG A 20 3.91 -17.53 2.57
CA ARG A 20 4.11 -17.99 3.95
C ARG A 20 5.51 -18.57 4.11
N THR A 21 6.16 -18.12 5.17
CA THR A 21 7.44 -18.69 5.62
C THR A 21 7.16 -19.87 6.55
N PRO A 22 7.76 -21.06 6.33
CA PRO A 22 7.57 -22.21 7.22
C PRO A 22 8.07 -21.94 8.62
N ASP A 23 9.25 -21.33 8.73
CA ASP A 23 10.02 -21.32 9.97
C ASP A 23 9.48 -20.30 10.99
N THR A 24 8.92 -19.18 10.52
CA THR A 24 8.42 -18.11 11.40
C THR A 24 6.90 -18.00 11.40
N GLY A 25 6.21 -18.70 10.49
CA GLY A 25 4.77 -18.56 10.29
C GLY A 25 4.33 -17.19 9.73
N LEU A 26 5.27 -16.30 9.38
CA LEU A 26 4.95 -15.00 8.81
C LEU A 26 4.22 -15.16 7.47
N LYS A 27 3.15 -14.38 7.33
CA LYS A 27 2.31 -14.34 6.13
C LYS A 27 2.38 -12.96 5.48
N ILE A 28 2.92 -12.90 4.27
CA ILE A 28 2.90 -11.69 3.44
C ILE A 28 1.72 -11.79 2.48
N LYS A 29 0.95 -10.71 2.38
CA LYS A 29 -0.14 -10.58 1.41
C LYS A 29 0.20 -9.45 0.45
N VAL A 30 0.32 -9.77 -0.83
CA VAL A 30 0.43 -8.80 -1.92
C VAL A 30 -0.94 -8.70 -2.58
N GLU A 31 -1.49 -7.49 -2.71
CA GLU A 31 -2.77 -7.24 -3.40
C GLU A 31 -2.51 -6.33 -4.59
N ILE A 32 -2.93 -6.78 -5.77
CA ILE A 32 -2.82 -6.05 -7.03
C ILE A 32 -4.25 -5.72 -7.45
N ASN A 33 -4.62 -4.45 -7.43
CA ASN A 33 -5.88 -4.01 -8.01
C ASN A 33 -5.77 -4.11 -9.53
N THR A 34 -6.76 -4.73 -10.17
CA THR A 34 -6.77 -4.92 -11.64
C THR A 34 -7.75 -3.98 -12.34
N ARG A 35 -8.49 -3.20 -11.56
CA ARG A 35 -9.40 -2.14 -12.00
C ARG A 35 -9.34 -1.06 -10.93
N GLU A 36 -8.69 0.05 -11.26
CA GLU A 36 -8.74 1.26 -10.44
C GLU A 36 -9.58 2.28 -11.21
N ILE A 37 -10.44 3.02 -10.49
CA ILE A 37 -11.04 4.24 -11.04
C ILE A 37 -9.87 5.20 -11.11
N ASP A 38 -9.50 5.59 -12.34
CA ASP A 38 -8.28 6.32 -12.68
C ASP A 38 -7.75 7.17 -11.52
N ALA A 39 -6.64 6.71 -10.93
CA ALA A 39 -5.92 7.48 -9.94
C ALA A 39 -5.44 8.77 -10.61
N HIS A 40 -5.40 9.88 -9.88
CA HIS A 40 -4.83 11.11 -10.40
C HIS A 40 -3.39 10.82 -10.92
N PRO A 41 -2.99 11.30 -12.11
CA PRO A 41 -1.87 10.74 -12.90
C PRO A 41 -0.47 10.93 -12.31
N HIS A 42 -0.34 11.42 -11.08
CA HIS A 42 0.94 11.77 -10.48
C HIS A 42 1.38 10.67 -9.51
N HIS A 43 2.07 9.67 -10.03
CA HIS A 43 2.98 8.86 -9.22
C HIS A 43 4.20 9.71 -8.84
N CYS A 44 4.74 9.46 -7.66
CA CYS A 44 6.02 9.99 -7.23
C CYS A 44 6.99 8.85 -6.89
N SER A 45 8.28 9.18 -6.92
CA SER A 45 9.36 8.25 -6.64
C SER A 45 9.87 8.49 -5.22
N LEU A 46 9.76 7.49 -4.35
CA LEU A 46 10.20 7.54 -2.96
C LEU A 46 11.41 6.64 -2.76
N PRO A 47 12.60 7.16 -2.40
CA PRO A 47 13.74 6.33 -2.06
C PRO A 47 13.47 5.58 -0.75
N LEU A 48 13.58 4.26 -0.79
CA LEU A 48 13.51 3.40 0.39
C LEU A 48 14.82 2.65 0.55
N ALA A 49 15.42 2.75 1.74
CA ALA A 49 16.56 1.95 2.15
C ALA A 49 16.15 1.01 3.30
N VAL A 50 16.58 -0.25 3.21
CA VAL A 50 16.35 -1.27 4.22
C VAL A 50 17.70 -1.78 4.70
N LYS A 51 17.87 -1.85 6.02
CA LYS A 51 19.03 -2.46 6.66
C LYS A 51 18.55 -3.38 7.78
N SER A 52 18.81 -4.67 7.65
CA SER A 52 18.51 -5.71 8.63
C SER A 52 19.71 -6.64 8.81
N SER A 53 19.62 -7.59 9.74
CA SER A 53 20.68 -8.58 9.97
C SER A 53 20.92 -9.54 8.80
N TRP A 54 19.98 -9.65 7.86
CA TRP A 54 20.01 -10.63 6.76
C TRP A 54 19.84 -9.98 5.37
N TYR A 55 19.60 -8.67 5.30
CA TYR A 55 19.46 -7.96 4.04
C TYR A 55 19.84 -6.48 4.19
N THR A 56 20.55 -5.94 3.22
CA THR A 56 20.76 -4.49 3.06
C THR A 56 20.56 -4.14 1.59
N GLY A 57 19.75 -3.12 1.32
CA GLY A 57 19.44 -2.69 -0.03
C GLY A 57 18.67 -1.38 -0.06
N SER A 58 18.65 -0.75 -1.23
CA SER A 58 17.89 0.47 -1.47
C SER A 58 17.28 0.44 -2.86
N ALA A 59 16.09 1.02 -2.99
CA ALA A 59 15.41 1.16 -4.28
C ALA A 59 14.56 2.44 -4.30
N SER A 60 14.34 2.98 -5.49
CA SER A 60 13.34 4.03 -5.70
C SER A 60 11.99 3.37 -5.95
N ILE A 61 11.02 3.60 -5.06
CA ILE A 61 9.70 2.99 -5.12
C ILE A 61 8.74 3.97 -5.79
N GLN A 62 8.08 3.51 -6.84
CA GLN A 62 6.94 4.23 -7.41
C GLN A 62 5.75 4.12 -6.46
N THR A 63 5.25 5.26 -5.99
CA THR A 63 4.11 5.37 -5.09
C THR A 63 3.18 6.48 -5.54
N PHE A 64 1.98 6.54 -4.98
CA PHE A 64 1.09 7.67 -5.16
C PHE A 64 1.52 8.83 -4.27
N ARG A 65 1.22 10.05 -4.73
CA ARG A 65 1.32 11.25 -3.88
C ARG A 65 0.39 11.17 -2.68
N LEU A 66 0.71 11.94 -1.64
CA LEU A 66 -0.01 11.94 -0.38
C LEU A 66 -1.51 12.23 -0.57
N GLU A 67 -1.84 13.16 -1.46
CA GLU A 67 -3.20 13.60 -1.73
C GLU A 67 -4.05 12.46 -2.31
N GLU A 68 -3.49 11.69 -3.26
CA GLU A 68 -4.14 10.51 -3.84
C GLU A 68 -4.27 9.38 -2.81
N LEU A 69 -3.24 9.17 -1.96
CA LEU A 69 -3.32 8.23 -0.86
C LEU A 69 -4.46 8.60 0.11
N MET A 70 -4.63 9.88 0.44
CA MET A 70 -5.72 10.36 1.28
C MET A 70 -7.09 10.20 0.60
N ALA A 71 -7.21 10.58 -0.67
CA ALA A 71 -8.44 10.44 -1.46
C ALA A 71 -8.91 8.98 -1.52
N THR A 72 -7.99 8.04 -1.73
CA THR A 72 -8.32 6.60 -1.74
C THR A 72 -8.73 6.08 -0.36
N LYS A 73 -8.12 6.57 0.74
CA LYS A 73 -8.58 6.25 2.10
C LYS A 73 -9.95 6.81 2.40
N LEU A 74 -10.23 8.04 1.99
CA LEU A 74 -11.54 8.67 2.14
C LEU A 74 -12.62 7.90 1.39
N ARG A 75 -12.37 7.57 0.10
CA ARG A 75 -13.26 6.74 -0.72
C ARG A 75 -13.52 5.38 -0.06
N ALA A 76 -12.48 4.72 0.46
CA ALA A 76 -12.62 3.46 1.16
C ALA A 76 -13.43 3.60 2.46
N LEU A 77 -13.23 4.68 3.23
CA LEU A 77 -13.98 4.94 4.46
C LEU A 77 -15.48 5.10 4.17
N PHE A 78 -15.85 5.78 3.09
CA PHE A 78 -17.25 5.91 2.67
C PHE A 78 -17.86 4.57 2.24
N GLN A 79 -17.07 3.68 1.61
CA GLN A 79 -17.55 2.38 1.13
C GLN A 79 -17.59 1.30 2.22
N ARG A 80 -16.75 1.40 3.27
CA ARG A 80 -16.65 0.39 4.33
C ARG A 80 -16.29 1.01 5.68
N ARG A 81 -16.92 0.55 6.77
CA ARG A 81 -16.60 1.01 8.13
C ARG A 81 -15.43 0.25 8.74
N LYS A 82 -14.19 0.70 8.52
CA LYS A 82 -13.02 0.22 9.28
C LYS A 82 -12.26 1.38 9.93
N GLY A 83 -12.11 1.32 11.26
CA GLY A 83 -11.43 2.38 12.03
C GLY A 83 -9.99 2.68 11.57
N ARG A 84 -9.32 1.72 10.90
CA ARG A 84 -7.99 1.92 10.33
C ARG A 84 -7.93 3.02 9.26
N ASP A 85 -8.98 3.24 8.48
CA ASP A 85 -8.96 4.30 7.47
C ASP A 85 -9.09 5.68 8.12
N VAL A 86 -9.89 5.80 9.20
CA VAL A 86 -9.97 7.02 10.01
C VAL A 86 -8.61 7.34 10.63
N PHE A 87 -7.95 6.34 11.22
CA PHE A 87 -6.62 6.52 11.77
C PHE A 87 -5.59 6.95 10.72
N ALA A 88 -5.61 6.34 9.53
CA ALA A 88 -4.70 6.71 8.44
C ALA A 88 -4.91 8.15 7.98
N LEU A 89 -6.16 8.60 7.85
CA LEU A 89 -6.48 9.99 7.51
C LEU A 89 -6.03 10.96 8.61
N TRP A 90 -6.24 10.62 9.88
CA TRP A 90 -5.77 11.43 11.00
C TRP A 90 -4.24 11.57 11.01
N VAL A 91 -3.49 10.47 10.78
CA VAL A 91 -2.03 10.52 10.65
C VAL A 91 -1.61 11.40 9.49
N ALA A 92 -2.24 11.25 8.31
CA ALA A 92 -1.91 12.07 7.15
C ALA A 92 -2.11 13.57 7.41
N ILE A 93 -3.21 13.96 8.07
CA ILE A 93 -3.52 15.36 8.37
C ILE A 93 -2.62 15.94 9.47
N THR A 94 -2.20 15.13 10.45
CA THR A 94 -1.47 15.62 11.62
C THR A 94 0.05 15.54 11.51
N GLN A 95 0.56 14.66 10.64
CA GLN A 95 1.99 14.34 10.56
C GLN A 95 2.59 14.58 9.17
N CYS A 96 1.77 14.82 8.15
CA CYS A 96 2.26 15.06 6.80
C CYS A 96 1.88 16.48 6.36
N GLU A 97 2.75 17.09 5.57
CA GLU A 97 2.46 18.35 4.91
C GLU A 97 1.57 18.05 3.70
N VAL A 98 0.27 18.34 3.85
CA VAL A 98 -0.72 18.13 2.80
C VAL A 98 -0.83 19.43 2.01
N ASP A 99 -0.67 19.36 0.70
CA ASP A 99 -0.99 20.47 -0.18
C ASP A 99 -2.49 20.42 -0.53
N TRP A 100 -3.23 21.39 -0.02
CA TRP A 100 -4.68 21.47 -0.16
C TRP A 100 -5.11 22.14 -1.48
N GLU A 101 -4.20 22.80 -2.20
CA GLU A 101 -4.51 23.62 -3.38
C GLU A 101 -4.22 22.93 -4.72
N GLN A 102 -3.50 21.80 -4.71
CA GLN A 102 -3.15 21.07 -5.94
C GLN A 102 -4.30 20.35 -6.66
N SER A 103 -5.56 20.48 -6.21
CA SER A 103 -6.73 19.80 -6.81
C SER A 103 -7.64 20.68 -7.68
N ALA A 104 -7.16 21.85 -8.14
CA ALA A 104 -7.86 22.68 -9.12
C ALA A 104 -7.46 22.34 -10.56
#